data_AF-A0A2E7TDY4-F1
#
_entry.id   AF-A0A2E7TDY4-F1
#
_cell.length_a   1.000
_cell.length_b   1.000
_cell.length_c   1.000
_cell.angle_alpha   90.00
_cell.angle_beta   90.00
_cell.angle_gamma   90.00
#
_symmetry.space_group_name_H-M   'P 1'
#
loop_
_entity.id
_entity.type
_entity.pdbx_description
1 polymer ?
#
loop_
_entity_poly.entity_id
_entity_poly.type
_entity_poly.pdbx_seq_one_letter_code
_entity_poly.pdbx_strand_id
1 'polypeptide(L)'
;MELSQGTKNAALLIQTVYDFIREEGIYDSNDDAPGFYDTDEWKERGEIYGLSSELIMTYDGSIMYYIMNPGYSSNPKWAFGAFERFADKLGEIGFWIEPCTGWYAAFYPFD
;
A
#
# COMPACT_ATOMS: atom_id res chain seq x y z
N MET A 1 11.93 -2.41 25.52
CA MET A 1 12.73 -2.36 24.28
C MET A 1 11.94 -1.49 23.32
N GLU A 2 12.49 -0.34 22.92
CA GLU A 2 11.81 0.53 21.95
C GLU A 2 11.92 -0.09 20.55
N LEU A 3 10.84 0.01 19.78
CA LEU A 3 10.83 -0.40 18.36
C LEU A 3 11.77 0.51 17.56
N SER A 4 12.40 -0.05 16.52
CA SER A 4 13.17 0.73 15.55
C SER A 4 12.26 1.71 14.80
N GLN A 5 12.83 2.78 14.23
CA GLN A 5 12.05 3.73 13.45
C GLN A 5 11.39 3.07 12.23
N GLY A 6 12.11 2.20 11.51
CA GLY A 6 11.55 1.45 10.38
C GLY A 6 10.37 0.55 10.79
N THR A 7 10.45 -0.12 11.95
CA THR A 7 9.31 -0.90 12.46
C THR A 7 8.11 -0.03 12.81
N LYS A 8 8.33 1.17 13.36
CA LYS A 8 7.25 2.12 13.64
C LYS A 8 6.62 2.64 12.34
N ASN A 9 7.43 2.97 11.34
CA ASN A 9 6.99 3.42 10.02
C ASN A 9 6.15 2.34 9.33
N ALA A 10 6.64 1.10 9.27
CA ALA A 10 5.92 -0.02 8.69
C ALA A 10 4.55 -0.24 9.36
N ALA A 11 4.49 -0.21 10.70
CA ALA A 11 3.23 -0.33 11.42
C ALA A 11 2.25 0.81 11.10
N LEU A 12 2.74 2.06 11.01
CA LEU A 12 1.94 3.22 10.64
C LEU A 12 1.40 3.12 9.21
N LEU A 13 2.23 2.68 8.26
CA LEU A 13 1.84 2.48 6.87
C LEU A 13 0.77 1.39 6.73
N ILE A 14 0.98 0.23 7.36
CA ILE A 14 0.01 -0.88 7.36
C ILE A 14 -1.33 -0.42 7.96
N GLN A 15 -1.29 0.28 9.08
CA GLN A 15 -2.49 0.83 9.71
C GLN A 15 -3.21 1.81 8.78
N THR A 16 -2.47 2.69 8.11
CA THR A 16 -3.01 3.68 7.18
C THR A 16 -3.70 3.03 5.98
N VAL A 17 -3.12 1.97 5.43
CA VAL A 17 -3.75 1.15 4.36
C VAL A 17 -5.08 0.58 4.84
N TYR A 18 -5.09 -0.06 6.01
CA TYR A 18 -6.33 -0.63 6.52
C TYR A 18 -7.37 0.44 6.84
N ASP A 19 -7.00 1.56 7.45
CA ASP A 19 -7.93 2.65 7.73
C ASP A 19 -8.52 3.22 6.45
N PHE A 20 -7.73 3.37 5.39
CA PHE A 20 -8.23 3.78 4.08
C PHE A 20 -9.25 2.79 3.51
N ILE A 21 -8.95 1.49 3.52
CA ILE A 21 -9.89 0.44 3.09
C ILE A 21 -11.21 0.52 3.87
N ARG A 22 -11.13 0.72 5.20
CA ARG A 22 -12.30 0.83 6.09
C ARG A 22 -13.14 2.06 5.78
N GLU A 23 -12.52 3.23 5.61
CA GLU A 23 -13.18 4.52 5.32
C GLU A 23 -13.82 4.55 3.95
N GLU A 24 -13.18 3.95 2.95
CA GLU A 24 -13.75 3.81 1.62
C GLU A 24 -14.92 2.81 1.59
N GLY A 25 -15.21 2.16 2.72
CA GLY A 25 -16.32 1.22 2.89
C GLY A 25 -16.15 -0.01 2.02
N ILE A 26 -14.89 -0.40 1.78
CA ILE A 26 -14.57 -1.48 0.87
C ILE A 26 -14.31 -2.75 1.66
N TYR A 27 -15.37 -3.50 1.88
CA TYR A 27 -15.28 -4.81 2.51
C TYR A 27 -15.92 -5.82 1.56
N ASP A 28 -15.09 -6.71 1.02
CA ASP A 28 -15.54 -8.04 0.65
C ASP A 28 -14.79 -9.05 1.53
N SER A 29 -15.41 -10.19 1.81
CA SER A 29 -15.09 -11.06 2.93
C SER A 29 -13.61 -11.50 3.03
N ASN A 30 -12.82 -10.93 3.94
CA ASN A 30 -11.54 -11.39 4.54
C ASN A 30 -10.41 -12.03 3.67
N ASP A 31 -10.64 -12.40 2.41
CA ASP A 31 -9.70 -13.05 1.49
C ASP A 31 -8.99 -12.04 0.57
N ASP A 32 -9.31 -10.75 0.67
CA ASP A 32 -8.84 -9.69 -0.24
C ASP A 32 -7.87 -8.70 0.45
N ALA A 33 -7.16 -9.12 1.51
CA ALA A 33 -6.20 -8.27 2.21
C ALA A 33 -4.89 -8.15 1.43
N PRO A 34 -4.28 -6.95 1.33
CA PRO A 34 -2.96 -6.82 0.77
C PRO A 34 -1.91 -7.57 1.62
N GLY A 35 -0.89 -8.09 0.95
CA GLY A 35 0.31 -8.62 1.59
C GLY A 35 1.32 -7.52 1.84
N PHE A 36 2.10 -7.65 2.93
CA PHE A 36 3.13 -6.69 3.29
C PHE A 36 4.46 -7.41 3.47
N TYR A 37 5.53 -6.79 2.98
CA TYR A 37 6.89 -7.28 3.11
C TYR A 37 7.80 -6.14 3.54
N ASP A 38 8.77 -6.44 4.40
CA ASP A 38 9.90 -5.54 4.57
C ASP A 38 10.87 -5.65 3.38
N THR A 39 11.80 -4.71 3.31
CA THR A 39 12.76 -4.61 2.20
C THR A 39 13.74 -5.80 2.16
N ASP A 40 14.03 -6.43 3.30
CA ASP A 40 14.95 -7.57 3.34
C ASP A 40 14.23 -8.84 2.84
N GLU A 41 13.00 -9.10 3.30
CA GLU A 41 12.11 -10.14 2.76
C GLU A 41 11.91 -9.95 1.25
N TRP A 42 11.77 -8.70 0.78
CA TRP A 42 11.60 -8.40 -0.63
C TRP A 42 12.84 -8.71 -1.48
N LYS A 43 14.04 -8.39 -0.96
CA LYS A 43 15.32 -8.74 -1.60
C LYS A 43 15.51 -10.25 -1.69
N GLU A 44 15.15 -10.99 -0.64
CA GLU A 44 15.25 -12.45 -0.62
C GLU A 44 14.39 -13.11 -1.71
N ARG A 45 13.28 -12.46 -2.12
CA ARG A 45 12.43 -12.91 -3.23
C ARG A 45 13.04 -12.68 -4.62
N GLY A 46 14.10 -11.89 -4.72
CA GLY A 46 14.79 -11.60 -5.99
C GLY A 46 14.13 -10.51 -6.84
N GLU A 47 13.25 -9.70 -6.25
CA GLU A 47 12.65 -8.54 -6.91
C GLU A 47 13.67 -7.41 -7.11
N ILE A 48 13.42 -6.50 -8.05
CA ILE A 48 14.38 -5.46 -8.45
C ILE A 48 13.92 -4.02 -8.17
N TYR A 49 12.65 -3.80 -7.86
CA TYR A 49 12.10 -2.50 -7.46
C TYR A 49 11.70 -2.52 -5.98
N GLY A 50 11.60 -1.34 -5.36
CA GLY A 50 11.25 -1.24 -3.94
C GLY A 50 12.40 -1.52 -2.95
N LEU A 51 13.63 -1.72 -3.43
CA LEU A 51 14.77 -2.20 -2.61
C LEU A 51 15.31 -1.22 -1.56
N SER A 52 14.80 0.01 -1.56
CA SER A 52 15.09 1.06 -0.59
C SER A 52 13.83 1.64 0.04
N SER A 53 12.71 0.89 -0.03
CA SER A 53 11.43 1.30 0.53
C SER A 53 11.37 1.02 2.03
N GLU A 54 10.43 1.67 2.70
CA GLU A 54 10.11 1.40 4.11
C GLU A 54 9.20 0.17 4.25
N LEU A 55 8.41 -0.10 3.20
CA LEU A 55 7.46 -1.19 3.15
C LEU A 55 7.12 -1.50 1.69
N ILE A 56 6.83 -2.77 1.41
CA ILE A 56 6.22 -3.21 0.17
C ILE A 56 4.79 -3.67 0.44
N MET A 57 3.86 -3.30 -0.43
CA MET A 57 2.49 -3.84 -0.45
C MET A 57 2.23 -4.58 -1.75
N THR A 58 1.98 -5.87 -1.66
CA THR A 58 1.43 -6.67 -2.75
C THR A 58 -0.08 -6.59 -2.70
N TYR A 59 -0.71 -6.25 -3.81
CA TYR A 59 -2.14 -6.00 -3.86
C TYR A 59 -2.88 -6.82 -4.92
N ASP A 60 -2.21 -7.69 -5.66
CA ASP A 60 -2.89 -8.62 -6.57
C ASP A 60 -3.78 -9.59 -5.79
N GLY A 61 -5.00 -9.80 -6.30
CA GLY A 61 -6.06 -10.49 -5.58
C GLY A 61 -6.64 -9.75 -4.37
N SER A 62 -6.12 -8.57 -4.02
CA SER A 62 -6.62 -7.76 -2.92
C SER A 62 -7.53 -6.64 -3.42
N ILE A 63 -8.28 -6.04 -2.50
CA ILE A 63 -9.09 -4.88 -2.83
C ILE A 63 -8.28 -3.66 -3.29
N MET A 64 -7.04 -3.55 -2.81
CA MET A 64 -6.13 -2.49 -3.23
C MET A 64 -5.81 -2.59 -4.72
N TYR A 65 -6.02 -3.73 -5.38
CA TYR A 65 -5.86 -3.87 -6.83
C TYR A 65 -6.68 -2.82 -7.60
N TYR A 66 -7.95 -2.62 -7.21
CA TYR A 66 -8.84 -1.68 -7.89
C TYR A 66 -8.54 -0.22 -7.60
N ILE A 67 -7.94 0.05 -6.44
CA ILE A 67 -7.46 1.40 -6.07
C ILE A 67 -6.19 1.72 -6.85
N MET A 68 -5.25 0.78 -6.93
CA MET A 68 -3.97 0.93 -7.62
C MET A 68 -4.11 0.85 -9.15
N ASN A 69 -5.20 0.25 -9.64
CA ASN A 69 -5.51 0.10 -11.06
C ASN A 69 -6.95 0.57 -11.36
N PRO A 70 -7.23 1.89 -11.32
CA PRO A 70 -8.60 2.43 -11.43
C PRO A 70 -9.35 1.98 -12.69
N GLY A 71 -8.64 1.73 -13.80
CA GLY A 71 -9.23 1.23 -15.05
C GLY A 71 -9.83 -0.18 -14.97
N TYR A 72 -9.56 -0.93 -13.91
CA TYR A 72 -10.10 -2.28 -13.68
C TYR A 72 -11.29 -2.30 -12.72
N SER A 73 -11.70 -1.15 -12.18
CA SER A 73 -12.88 -1.07 -11.32
C SER A 73 -14.13 -0.69 -12.10
N SER A 74 -15.21 -1.45 -11.94
CA SER A 74 -16.55 -1.08 -12.41
C SER A 74 -17.28 -0.17 -11.40
N ASN A 75 -16.73 0.01 -10.20
CA ASN A 75 -17.29 0.88 -9.17
C ASN A 75 -16.83 2.33 -9.43
N PRO A 76 -17.73 3.27 -9.76
CA PRO A 76 -17.35 4.65 -10.07
C PRO A 76 -16.65 5.37 -8.90
N LYS A 77 -16.88 4.94 -7.66
CA LYS A 77 -16.19 5.48 -6.48
C LYS A 77 -14.69 5.13 -6.46
N TRP A 78 -14.33 3.96 -6.99
CA TRP A 78 -12.95 3.45 -6.98
C TRP A 78 -12.25 3.68 -8.31
N ALA A 79 -13.00 3.73 -9.41
CA ALA A 79 -12.50 4.03 -10.74
C ALA A 79 -11.92 5.46 -10.85
N PHE A 80 -12.34 6.41 -9.99
CA PHE A 80 -11.88 7.79 -10.05
C PHE A 80 -11.57 8.35 -8.65
N GLY A 81 -10.35 8.86 -8.48
CA GLY A 81 -9.96 9.64 -7.30
C GLY A 81 -9.55 8.81 -6.07
N ALA A 82 -9.76 7.48 -6.06
CA ALA A 82 -9.45 6.67 -4.88
C ALA A 82 -7.94 6.54 -4.66
N PHE A 83 -7.16 6.40 -5.72
CA PHE A 83 -5.70 6.42 -5.64
C PHE A 83 -5.20 7.76 -5.11
N GLU A 84 -5.73 8.87 -5.61
CA GLU A 84 -5.35 10.21 -5.20
C GLU A 84 -5.66 10.45 -3.72
N ARG A 85 -6.85 10.08 -3.24
CA ARG A 85 -7.18 10.15 -1.81
C ARG A 85 -6.27 9.29 -0.95
N PHE A 86 -5.89 8.11 -1.44
CA PHE A 86 -4.95 7.25 -0.72
C PHE A 86 -3.56 7.87 -0.66
N ALA A 87 -3.06 8.42 -1.77
CA ALA A 87 -1.78 9.13 -1.84
C ALA A 87 -1.77 10.37 -0.94
N ASP A 88 -2.85 11.15 -0.92
CA ASP A 88 -3.00 12.31 -0.03
C ASP A 88 -2.90 11.88 1.45
N LYS A 89 -3.59 10.80 1.83
CA LYS A 89 -3.54 10.27 3.21
C LYS A 89 -2.16 9.78 3.62
N LEU A 90 -1.42 9.16 2.69
CA LEU A 90 -0.01 8.82 2.93
C LEU A 90 0.84 10.08 3.12
N GLY A 91 0.55 11.15 2.38
CA GLY A 91 1.27 12.39 2.52
C GLY A 91 1.05 13.11 3.84
N GLU A 92 -0.14 12.96 4.45
CA GLU A 92 -0.40 13.46 5.80
C GLU A 92 0.51 12.83 6.86
N ILE A 93 1.02 11.62 6.62
CA ILE A 93 1.94 10.90 7.52
C ILE A 93 3.40 10.93 7.05
N GLY A 94 3.72 11.68 6.00
CA GLY A 94 5.08 11.87 5.52
C GLY A 94 5.59 10.79 4.57
N PHE A 95 4.71 10.12 3.84
CA PHE A 95 5.08 9.07 2.88
C PHE A 95 4.45 9.30 1.51
N TRP A 96 5.09 8.77 0.48
CA TRP A 96 4.53 8.60 -0.85
C TRP A 96 4.59 7.13 -1.28
N ILE A 97 3.80 6.79 -2.29
CA ILE A 97 3.69 5.43 -2.83
C ILE A 97 4.08 5.40 -4.30
N GLU A 98 4.96 4.46 -4.65
CA GLU A 98 5.33 4.15 -6.02
C GLU A 98 4.57 2.91 -6.49
N PRO A 99 3.66 3.00 -7.48
CA PRO A 99 3.18 1.83 -8.19
C PRO A 99 4.34 1.23 -8.98
N CYS A 100 4.83 0.05 -8.58
CA CYS A 100 5.99 -0.55 -9.23
C CYS A 100 5.55 -1.33 -10.47
N THR A 101 4.84 -2.44 -10.24
CA THR A 101 4.27 -3.27 -11.32
C THR A 101 2.78 -3.48 -11.06
N GLY A 102 2.06 -4.16 -11.96
CA GLY A 102 0.61 -4.36 -11.83
C GLY A 102 0.13 -5.11 -10.59
N TRP A 103 1.03 -5.61 -9.72
CA TRP A 103 0.69 -6.44 -8.56
C TRP A 103 1.29 -5.95 -7.22
N TYR A 104 2.14 -4.92 -7.22
CA TYR A 104 2.71 -4.35 -5.97
C TYR A 104 3.15 -2.89 -6.09
N ALA A 105 3.26 -2.25 -4.92
CA ALA A 105 3.79 -0.91 -4.74
C ALA A 105 4.75 -0.83 -3.55
N ALA A 106 5.59 0.19 -3.58
CA ALA A 106 6.59 0.48 -2.55
C ALA A 106 6.28 1.82 -1.86
N PHE A 107 6.47 1.89 -0.54
CA PHE A 107 6.28 3.10 0.25
C PHE A 107 7.61 3.73 0.61
N TYR A 108 7.69 5.04 0.44
CA TYR A 108 8.90 5.82 0.66
C TYR A 108 8.59 7.04 1.53
N PRO A 109 9.51 7.47 2.41
CA PRO A 109 9.35 8.72 3.11
C PRO A 109 9.43 9.89 2.13
N PHE A 110 8.73 10.99 2.44
CA PHE A 110 9.08 12.29 1.88
C PHE A 110 10.40 12.78 2.51
N ASP A 111 11.28 13.34 1.67
CA ASP A 111 12.55 13.96 2.11
C ASP A 111 12.32 15.18 3.03
#